data_AF-A0A7K1SPA7-F1
#
_entry.id   AF-A0A7K1SPA7-F1
#
_cell.length_a   1.000
_cell.length_b   1.000
_cell.length_c   1.000
_cell.angle_alpha   90.00
_cell.angle_beta   90.00
_cell.angle_gamma   90.00
#
_symmetry.space_group_name_H-M   'P 1'
#
loop_
_entity.id
_entity.type
_entity.pdbx_description
1 polymer ?
#
loop_
_entity_poly.entity_id
_entity_poly.type
_entity_poly.pdbx_seq_one_letter_code
_entity_poly.pdbx_strand_id
1 'polypeptide(L)'
;MEHSVPNEHLPSTNGFDSILADWLEAIDRLYAYYLQLHTCLREATTQQGGCSEASTHIGQCPKNQLVQLISTMQSELLNLTQDIDLVETRQQAIQERVCAKLARHTRRLNQLNYQASTRLGLIKRSSS
;
A
#
# COMPACT_ATOMS: atom_id res chain seq x y z
N MET A 1 25.83 -12.14 52.99
CA MET A 1 25.57 -10.88 52.25
C MET A 1 25.51 -11.26 50.78
N GLU A 2 24.33 -11.63 50.31
CA GLU A 2 24.10 -12.03 48.92
C GLU A 2 23.60 -10.80 48.15
N HIS A 3 24.42 -10.31 47.24
CA HIS A 3 24.07 -9.21 46.35
C HIS A 3 23.13 -9.75 45.26
N SER A 4 21.83 -9.47 45.40
CA SER A 4 20.86 -9.67 44.33
C SER A 4 21.14 -8.69 43.20
N VAL A 5 21.47 -9.21 42.03
CA VAL A 5 21.62 -8.45 40.78
C VAL A 5 20.22 -8.06 40.28
N PRO A 6 19.97 -6.79 39.91
CA PRO A 6 18.68 -6.39 39.36
C PRO A 6 18.53 -6.96 37.94
N ASN A 7 17.45 -7.71 37.74
CA ASN A 7 17.04 -8.24 36.44
C ASN A 7 16.55 -7.06 35.59
N GLU A 8 17.40 -6.56 34.69
CA GLU A 8 17.04 -5.52 33.73
C GLU A 8 15.99 -6.08 32.75
N HIS A 9 14.74 -5.64 32.94
CA HIS A 9 13.66 -5.84 31.98
C HIS A 9 14.00 -5.05 30.69
N LEU A 10 14.52 -5.74 29.69
CA LEU A 10 14.58 -5.25 28.32
C LEU A 10 13.15 -5.01 27.79
N PRO A 11 12.82 -3.81 27.28
CA PRO A 11 11.52 -3.56 26.67
C PRO A 11 11.35 -4.44 25.43
N SER A 12 10.25 -5.18 25.37
CA SER A 12 9.95 -6.16 24.32
C SER A 12 9.90 -5.53 22.92
N THR A 13 10.83 -5.92 22.06
CA THR A 13 10.96 -5.57 20.64
C THR A 13 9.84 -6.12 19.75
N ASN A 14 9.03 -7.06 20.25
CA ASN A 14 7.99 -7.80 19.50
C ASN A 14 6.94 -6.94 18.76
N GLY A 15 6.70 -5.71 19.23
CA GLY A 15 5.73 -4.80 18.60
C GLY A 15 6.23 -4.15 17.31
N PHE A 16 7.53 -3.96 17.14
CA PHE A 16 8.08 -3.32 15.94
C PHE A 16 8.15 -4.31 14.77
N ASP A 17 8.61 -5.53 15.04
CA ASP A 17 8.77 -6.57 14.01
C ASP A 17 7.44 -6.96 13.38
N SER A 18 6.36 -7.01 14.17
CA SER A 18 5.00 -7.25 13.67
C SER A 18 4.51 -6.11 12.77
N ILE A 19 4.71 -4.84 13.17
CA ILE A 19 4.35 -3.69 12.32
C ILE A 19 5.14 -3.70 11.01
N LEU A 20 6.42 -4.08 11.04
CA LEU A 20 7.26 -4.17 9.86
C LEU A 20 6.81 -5.31 8.92
N ALA A 21 6.44 -6.47 9.47
CA ALA A 21 5.92 -7.58 8.69
C ALA A 21 4.59 -7.23 8.01
N ASP A 22 3.63 -6.69 8.76
CA ASP A 22 2.32 -6.23 8.23
C ASP A 22 2.51 -5.17 7.14
N TRP A 23 3.52 -4.31 7.32
CA TRP A 23 3.87 -3.28 6.37
C TRP A 23 4.43 -3.85 5.06
N LEU A 24 5.40 -4.76 5.13
CA LEU A 24 5.97 -5.43 3.95
C LEU A 24 4.88 -6.17 3.16
N GLU A 25 3.99 -6.87 3.87
CA GLU A 25 2.86 -7.55 3.24
C GLU A 25 1.89 -6.56 2.56
N ALA A 26 1.59 -5.43 3.21
CA ALA A 26 0.73 -4.41 2.63
C ALA A 26 1.32 -3.80 1.35
N ILE A 27 2.65 -3.59 1.31
CA ILE A 27 3.35 -3.09 0.12
C ILE A 27 3.33 -4.11 -1.01
N ASP A 28 3.65 -5.38 -0.72
CA ASP A 28 3.69 -6.43 -1.74
C ASP A 28 2.33 -6.58 -2.44
N ARG A 29 1.26 -6.62 -1.64
CA ARG A 29 -0.12 -6.62 -2.14
C ARG A 29 -0.44 -5.37 -2.97
N LEU A 30 0.01 -4.19 -2.53
CA LEU A 30 -0.21 -2.94 -3.24
C LEU A 30 0.46 -2.94 -4.61
N TYR A 31 1.70 -3.43 -4.68
CA TYR A 31 2.43 -3.53 -5.93
C TYR A 31 1.77 -4.53 -6.90
N ALA A 32 1.36 -5.70 -6.40
CA ALA A 32 0.65 -6.69 -7.20
C ALA A 32 -0.67 -6.15 -7.78
N TYR A 33 -1.45 -5.41 -6.97
CA TYR A 33 -2.69 -4.79 -7.44
C TYR A 33 -2.46 -3.63 -8.39
N TYR A 34 -1.45 -2.81 -8.13
CA TYR A 34 -1.03 -1.72 -9.01
C TYR A 34 -0.71 -2.24 -10.41
N LEU A 35 0.11 -3.30 -10.52
CA LEU A 35 0.48 -3.90 -11.79
C LEU A 35 -0.72 -4.47 -12.56
N GLN A 36 -1.63 -5.14 -11.84
CA GLN A 36 -2.85 -5.67 -12.45
C GLN A 36 -3.75 -4.55 -12.99
N LEU A 37 -4.01 -3.50 -12.20
CA LEU A 37 -4.83 -2.36 -12.63
C LEU A 37 -4.21 -1.62 -13.82
N HIS A 38 -2.89 -1.41 -13.80
CA HIS A 38 -2.16 -0.78 -14.88
C HIS A 38 -2.24 -1.62 -16.17
N THR A 39 -2.13 -2.94 -16.06
CA THR A 39 -2.28 -3.86 -17.20
C THR A 39 -3.68 -3.79 -17.79
N CYS A 40 -4.73 -3.82 -16.96
CA CYS A 40 -6.12 -3.68 -17.43
C CYS A 40 -6.35 -2.35 -18.16
N LEU A 41 -5.82 -1.23 -17.65
CA LEU A 41 -5.94 0.07 -18.31
C LEU A 41 -5.25 0.10 -19.68
N ARG A 42 -4.06 -0.50 -19.78
CA ARG A 42 -3.32 -0.58 -21.03
C ARG A 42 -4.08 -1.42 -22.07
N GLU A 43 -4.56 -2.60 -21.69
CA GLU A 43 -5.33 -3.48 -22.56
C GLU A 43 -6.61 -2.82 -23.08
N ALA A 44 -7.34 -2.13 -22.20
CA ALA A 44 -8.54 -1.39 -22.57
C ALA A 44 -8.29 -0.18 -23.47
N THR A 45 -7.05 0.29 -23.57
CA THR A 45 -6.64 1.35 -24.50
C THR A 45 -6.28 0.75 -25.87
N THR A 46 -5.58 -0.40 -25.88
CA THR A 46 -5.21 -1.10 -27.12
C THR A 46 -6.43 -1.66 -27.86
N GLN A 47 -7.44 -2.17 -27.15
CA GLN A 47 -8.65 -2.73 -27.76
C GLN A 47 -9.59 -1.67 -28.39
N GLN A 48 -9.39 -0.39 -28.09
CA GLN A 48 -10.23 0.72 -28.61
C GLN A 48 -9.83 1.22 -30.00
N GLY A 49 -8.76 0.66 -30.60
CA GLY A 49 -8.20 1.14 -31.87
C GLY A 49 -9.05 0.95 -33.14
N GLY A 50 -10.34 0.57 -33.06
CA GLY A 50 -11.15 0.22 -34.24
C GLY A 50 -12.58 0.73 -34.31
N CYS A 51 -13.19 1.24 -33.22
CA CYS A 51 -14.59 1.71 -33.26
C CYS A 51 -14.76 2.95 -32.39
N SER A 52 -15.41 3.98 -32.93
CA SER A 52 -15.26 5.41 -32.60
C SER A 52 -15.91 5.89 -31.29
N GLU A 53 -16.01 5.05 -30.26
CA GLU A 53 -16.40 5.48 -28.93
C GLU A 53 -15.42 4.92 -27.90
N ALA A 54 -14.56 5.79 -27.36
CA ALA A 54 -13.72 5.45 -26.24
C ALA A 54 -14.61 5.13 -25.03
N SER A 55 -14.93 3.84 -24.85
CA SER A 55 -15.56 3.35 -23.61
C SER A 55 -14.86 3.97 -22.40
N THR A 56 -15.65 4.72 -21.63
CA THR A 56 -15.26 5.37 -20.38
C THR A 56 -15.10 4.38 -19.23
N HIS A 57 -15.36 3.09 -19.48
CA HIS A 57 -15.38 2.02 -18.49
C HIS A 57 -14.49 0.84 -18.92
N ILE A 58 -14.02 0.08 -17.93
CA ILE A 58 -13.40 -1.24 -18.08
C ILE A 58 -14.25 -2.21 -17.27
N GLY A 59 -15.01 -3.06 -17.97
CA GLY A 59 -16.11 -3.80 -17.34
C GLY A 59 -17.09 -2.83 -16.67
N GLN A 60 -17.35 -3.02 -15.39
CA GLN A 60 -18.21 -2.15 -14.56
C GLN A 60 -17.47 -0.98 -13.90
N CYS A 61 -16.16 -0.85 -14.09
CA CYS A 61 -15.35 0.16 -13.42
C CYS A 61 -15.08 1.37 -14.33
N PRO A 62 -15.40 2.60 -13.93
CA PRO A 62 -15.02 3.80 -14.67
C PRO A 62 -13.49 3.95 -14.76
N LYS A 63 -12.95 4.23 -15.96
CA LYS A 63 -11.50 4.38 -16.21
C LYS A 63 -10.88 5.46 -15.32
N ASN A 64 -11.55 6.59 -15.16
CA ASN A 64 -11.08 7.70 -14.32
C ASN A 64 -10.90 7.28 -12.84
N GLN A 65 -11.78 6.43 -12.30
CA GLN A 65 -11.65 5.93 -10.94
C GLN A 65 -10.46 4.98 -10.79
N LEU A 66 -10.15 4.19 -11.81
CA LEU A 66 -8.97 3.31 -11.82
C LEU A 66 -7.68 4.14 -11.89
N VAL A 67 -7.63 5.14 -12.76
CA VAL A 67 -6.51 6.08 -12.85
C VAL A 67 -6.30 6.80 -11.52
N GLN A 68 -7.36 7.35 -10.93
CA GLN A 68 -7.28 8.02 -9.64
C GLN A 68 -6.79 7.09 -8.51
N LEU A 69 -7.25 5.84 -8.50
CA LEU A 69 -6.78 4.85 -7.52
C LEU A 69 -5.29 4.59 -7.69
N ILE A 70 -4.82 4.35 -8.92
CA ILE A 70 -3.40 4.12 -9.22
C ILE A 70 -2.55 5.32 -8.78
N SER A 71 -2.97 6.55 -9.13
CA SER A 71 -2.27 7.76 -8.70
C SER A 71 -2.21 7.87 -7.17
N THR A 72 -3.31 7.55 -6.48
CA THR A 72 -3.34 7.56 -5.01
C THR A 72 -2.40 6.52 -4.40
N MET A 73 -2.32 5.32 -4.99
CA MET A 73 -1.38 4.27 -4.57
C MET A 73 0.07 4.71 -4.73
N GLN A 74 0.41 5.36 -5.86
CA GLN A 74 1.75 5.91 -6.09
C GLN A 74 2.09 7.04 -5.10
N SER A 75 1.16 7.97 -4.87
CA SER A 75 1.37 9.07 -3.92
C SER A 75 1.58 8.56 -2.49
N GLU A 76 0.83 7.54 -2.07
CA GLU A 76 0.99 6.96 -0.74
C GLU A 76 2.37 6.30 -0.56
N LEU A 77 2.86 5.59 -1.58
CA LEU A 77 4.21 5.03 -1.56
C LEU A 77 5.29 6.12 -1.49
N LEU A 78 5.15 7.19 -2.29
CA LEU A 78 6.09 8.31 -2.28
C LEU A 78 6.13 8.99 -0.91
N ASN A 79 4.97 9.28 -0.34
CA ASN A 79 4.85 9.89 0.99
C ASN A 79 5.50 9.01 2.06
N LEU A 80 5.30 7.70 1.97
CA LEU A 80 5.91 6.73 2.87
C LEU A 80 7.44 6.72 2.75
N THR A 81 8.00 6.69 1.55
CA THR A 81 9.46 6.75 1.35
C THR A 81 10.04 8.02 1.96
N GLN A 82 9.42 9.17 1.70
CA GLN A 82 9.84 10.44 2.32
C GLN A 82 9.76 10.41 3.85
N ASP A 83 8.69 9.82 4.40
CA ASP A 83 8.51 9.71 5.84
C ASP A 83 9.51 8.75 6.50
N ILE A 84 10.03 7.75 5.76
CA ILE A 84 11.10 6.83 6.20
C ILE A 84 12.49 7.50 6.06
N ASP A 85 12.78 8.20 4.96
CA ASP A 85 14.08 8.86 4.75
C ASP A 85 14.34 9.95 5.81
N LEU A 86 13.29 10.64 6.27
CA LEU A 86 13.36 11.64 7.35
C LEU A 86 13.68 11.05 8.73
N VAL A 87 13.58 9.74 8.89
CA VAL A 87 13.80 9.02 10.15
C VAL A 87 15.27 8.66 10.30
N GLU A 88 15.93 8.29 9.21
CA GLU A 88 17.35 7.92 9.19
C GLU A 88 18.25 9.10 9.63
N THR A 89 17.77 10.34 9.46
CA THR A 89 18.50 11.57 9.78
C THR A 89 18.37 12.05 11.23
N ARG A 90 17.53 11.46 12.09
CA ARG A 90 17.34 11.95 13.47
C ARG A 90 17.31 10.79 14.48
N GLN A 91 18.24 10.79 15.44
CA GLN A 91 18.49 9.69 16.38
C GLN A 91 17.45 9.56 17.52
N GLN A 92 17.11 8.30 17.81
CA GLN A 92 16.53 7.65 19.02
C GLN A 92 15.23 8.18 19.67
N ALA A 93 14.91 9.48 19.68
CA ALA A 93 13.63 9.98 20.22
C ALA A 93 12.42 9.76 19.27
N ILE A 94 12.58 8.87 18.30
CA ILE A 94 11.83 8.87 17.03
C ILE A 94 11.14 7.54 16.76
N GLN A 95 11.51 6.46 17.45
CA GLN A 95 10.94 5.13 17.19
C GLN A 95 9.41 5.09 17.35
N GLU A 96 8.83 5.71 18.37
CA GLU A 96 7.37 5.78 18.53
C GLU A 96 6.69 6.57 17.39
N ARG A 97 7.30 7.68 16.95
CA ARG A 97 6.79 8.48 15.83
C ARG A 97 6.91 7.72 14.51
N VAL A 98 7.97 6.94 14.33
CA VAL A 98 8.17 6.04 13.18
C VAL A 98 7.12 4.96 13.18
N CYS A 99 6.94 4.25 14.30
CA CYS A 99 5.92 3.22 14.43
C CYS A 99 4.52 3.78 14.15
N ALA A 100 4.19 4.96 14.68
CA ALA A 100 2.91 5.60 14.45
C ALA A 100 2.70 5.99 12.97
N LYS A 101 3.73 6.54 12.32
CA LYS A 101 3.70 6.84 10.88
C LYS A 101 3.56 5.57 10.05
N LEU A 102 4.39 4.56 10.32
CA LEU A 102 4.38 3.29 9.61
C LEU A 102 3.02 2.60 9.74
N ALA A 103 2.47 2.52 10.96
CA ALA A 103 1.13 1.98 11.19
C ALA A 103 0.04 2.75 10.43
N ARG A 104 0.13 4.09 10.37
CA ARG A 104 -0.80 4.93 9.60
C ARG A 104 -0.71 4.61 8.10
N HIS A 105 0.49 4.54 7.54
CA HIS A 105 0.71 4.17 6.14
C HIS A 105 0.23 2.75 5.86
N THR A 106 0.56 1.76 6.69
CA THR A 106 0.09 0.38 6.54
C THR A 106 -1.44 0.29 6.52
N ARG A 107 -2.14 1.03 7.39
CA ARG A 107 -3.61 1.13 7.35
C ARG A 107 -4.10 1.71 6.03
N ARG A 108 -3.44 2.76 5.54
CA ARG A 108 -3.82 3.40 4.26
C ARG A 108 -3.57 2.48 3.08
N LEU A 109 -2.41 1.81 3.03
CA LEU A 109 -2.09 0.79 2.03
C LEU A 109 -3.13 -0.33 2.03
N ASN A 110 -3.54 -0.83 3.19
CA ASN A 110 -4.59 -1.85 3.29
C ASN A 110 -5.95 -1.38 2.76
N GLN A 111 -6.33 -0.12 2.99
CA GLN A 111 -7.54 0.45 2.38
C GLN A 111 -7.43 0.52 0.85
N LEU A 112 -6.28 0.93 0.34
CA LEU A 112 -6.04 1.01 -1.11
C LEU A 112 -6.04 -0.38 -1.76
N ASN A 113 -5.43 -1.37 -1.09
CA ASN A 113 -5.43 -2.78 -1.48
C ASN A 113 -6.84 -3.34 -1.56
N TYR A 114 -7.66 -3.08 -0.54
CA TYR A 114 -9.06 -3.49 -0.55
C TYR A 114 -9.81 -2.90 -1.74
N GLN A 115 -9.69 -1.58 -1.95
CA GLN A 115 -10.33 -0.91 -3.09
C GLN A 115 -9.86 -1.46 -4.44
N ALA A 116 -8.57 -1.73 -4.57
CA ALA A 116 -7.99 -2.28 -5.79
C ALA A 116 -8.52 -3.69 -6.07
N SER A 117 -8.54 -4.55 -5.05
CA SER A 117 -9.08 -5.90 -5.13
C SER A 117 -10.56 -5.90 -5.54
N THR A 118 -11.39 -5.04 -4.93
CA THR A 118 -12.81 -4.89 -5.30
C THR A 118 -12.96 -4.50 -6.77
N ARG A 119 -12.21 -3.49 -7.23
CA ARG A 119 -12.29 -3.00 -8.62
C ARG A 119 -11.81 -4.03 -9.62
N LEU A 120 -10.73 -4.76 -9.33
CA LEU A 120 -10.27 -5.88 -10.15
C LEU A 120 -11.29 -7.01 -10.20
N GLY A 121 -11.97 -7.30 -9.09
CA GLY A 121 -13.06 -8.28 -9.05
C GLY A 121 -14.21 -7.91 -9.98
N LEU A 122 -14.61 -6.64 -10.00
CA LEU A 122 -15.65 -6.13 -10.90
C LEU A 122 -15.24 -6.21 -12.38
N ILE A 123 -13.98 -5.89 -12.70
CA ILE A 123 -13.44 -6.03 -14.06
C ILE A 123 -13.51 -7.49 -14.51
N LYS A 124 -12.96 -8.41 -13.71
CA LYS A 124 -12.87 -9.85 -14.05
C LYS A 124 -14.25 -10.49 -14.28
N ARG A 125 -15.25 -10.13 -13.46
CA ARG A 125 -16.63 -10.62 -13.60
C ARG A 125 -17.33 -10.09 -14.85
N SER A 126 -16.89 -8.96 -15.39
CA SER A 126 -17.48 -8.37 -16.60
C SER A 126 -16.84 -8.92 -17.88
N SER A 127 -15.73 -9.64 -17.76
CA SER A 127 -15.01 -10.28 -18.87
C SER A 127 -15.23 -11.79 -18.97
N SER A 128 -15.99 -12.38 -18.03
CA SER A 128 -16.44 -13.78 -18.07
C SER A 128 -17.78 -13.88 -18.77
#